data_AF-A0A7J7IJ65-F1
#
_entry.id   AF-A0A7J7IJ65-F1
#
_cell.length_a   1.000
_cell.length_b   1.000
_cell.length_c   1.000
_cell.angle_alpha   90.00
_cell.angle_beta   90.00
_cell.angle_gamma   90.00
#
_symmetry.space_group_name_H-M   'P 1'
#
loop_
_entity.id
_entity.type
_entity.pdbx_description
1 polymer ?
#
loop_
_entity_poly.entity_id
_entity_poly.type
_entity_poly.pdbx_seq_one_letter_code
_entity_poly.pdbx_strand_id
1 'polypeptide(L)'
;MITRFDTLLPRLVDMIPPGASAGRVSVQLSIAALDALASLSAFEWVARERIARTPRLVPALMGVVAAAVALRAPELLCYGANVSPEPRREQMAAIGASLSARAALVLLNLAENPHNRQLLLPYESILVYGAMTDKVAGSTLASVLQELAAD
;
A
#
# COMPACT_ATOMS: atom_id res chain seq x y z
N MET A 1 -21.41 8.33 -17.61
CA MET A 1 -20.77 7.67 -16.46
C MET A 1 -19.50 6.96 -16.97
N ILE A 2 -18.31 7.24 -16.40
CA ILE A 2 -17.12 6.37 -16.45
C ILE A 2 -16.49 6.11 -17.86
N THR A 3 -16.01 7.12 -18.58
CA THR A 3 -14.96 6.93 -19.63
C THR A 3 -13.58 7.39 -19.14
N ARG A 4 -13.55 8.21 -18.09
CA ARG A 4 -12.31 8.73 -17.50
C ARG A 4 -11.63 7.78 -16.52
N PHE A 5 -12.33 6.79 -15.99
CA PHE A 5 -11.78 5.87 -15.00
C PHE A 5 -10.69 4.98 -15.62
N ASP A 6 -10.97 4.42 -16.80
CA ASP A 6 -10.05 3.53 -17.52
C ASP A 6 -8.76 4.26 -17.97
N THR A 7 -8.82 5.60 -18.10
CA THR A 7 -7.67 6.43 -18.45
C THR A 7 -6.96 7.02 -17.23
N LEU A 8 -7.70 7.31 -16.15
CA LEU A 8 -7.18 7.90 -14.93
C LEU A 8 -6.48 6.87 -14.04
N LEU A 9 -7.09 5.70 -13.82
CA LEU A 9 -6.57 4.70 -12.88
C LEU A 9 -5.14 4.23 -13.23
N PRO A 10 -4.80 3.90 -14.49
CA PRO A 10 -3.43 3.54 -14.83
C PRO A 10 -2.43 4.66 -14.52
N ARG A 11 -2.80 5.92 -14.74
CA ARG A 11 -1.95 7.08 -14.45
C ARG A 11 -1.73 7.27 -12.95
N LEU A 12 -2.76 7.05 -12.13
CA LEU A 12 -2.62 7.07 -10.68
C LEU A 12 -1.69 5.96 -10.20
N VAL A 13 -1.79 4.75 -10.79
CA VAL A 13 -0.89 3.63 -10.47
C VAL A 13 0.56 3.95 -10.83
N ASP A 14 0.82 4.59 -11.98
CA ASP A 14 2.17 4.98 -12.39
C ASP A 14 2.80 6.05 -11.46
N MET A 15 1.99 6.77 -10.69
CA MET A 15 2.44 7.72 -9.67
C MET A 15 2.74 7.05 -8.30
N ILE A 16 2.40 5.78 -8.13
CA ILE A 16 2.77 5.00 -6.94
C ILE A 16 4.18 4.45 -7.14
N PRO A 17 5.11 4.69 -6.21
CA PRO A 17 6.47 4.23 -6.37
C PRO A 17 6.51 2.70 -6.27
N PRO A 18 7.17 1.99 -7.19
CA PRO A 18 7.40 0.57 -7.05
C PRO A 18 8.47 0.36 -5.96
N GLY A 19 8.04 0.23 -4.71
CA GLY A 19 8.90 -0.05 -3.56
C GLY A 19 10.05 0.94 -3.38
N ALA A 20 11.27 0.44 -3.17
CA ALA A 20 12.48 1.22 -2.86
C ALA A 20 12.93 2.23 -3.95
N SER A 21 12.21 2.33 -5.08
CA SER A 21 12.50 3.24 -6.19
C SER A 21 11.95 4.66 -5.99
N ALA A 22 11.69 5.08 -4.75
CA ALA A 22 11.19 6.42 -4.40
C ALA A 22 12.04 7.58 -4.96
N GLY A 23 13.26 7.32 -5.44
CA GLY A 23 14.10 8.31 -6.11
C GLY A 23 13.62 8.76 -7.50
N ARG A 24 12.67 8.07 -8.16
CA ARG A 24 12.19 8.45 -9.51
C ARG A 24 10.82 9.11 -9.56
N VAL A 25 9.99 8.94 -8.53
CA VAL A 25 8.63 9.50 -8.48
C VAL A 25 8.54 10.47 -7.33
N SER A 26 7.99 11.67 -7.56
CA SER A 26 7.81 12.67 -6.51
C SER A 26 6.92 12.12 -5.40
N VAL A 27 7.42 12.15 -4.15
CA VAL A 27 6.67 11.73 -2.95
C VAL A 27 5.31 12.42 -2.89
N GLN A 28 5.24 13.70 -3.29
CA GLN A 28 3.99 14.47 -3.30
C GLN A 28 2.99 13.91 -4.33
N LEU A 29 3.47 13.49 -5.51
CA LEU A 29 2.61 12.86 -6.51
C LEU A 29 2.09 11.51 -6.02
N SER A 30 2.93 10.74 -5.34
CA SER A 30 2.53 9.46 -4.74
C SER A 30 1.48 9.63 -3.65
N ILE A 31 1.64 10.63 -2.78
CA ILE A 31 0.65 10.99 -1.77
C ILE A 31 -0.68 11.36 -2.44
N ALA A 32 -0.66 12.27 -3.41
CA ALA A 32 -1.87 12.70 -4.10
C ALA A 32 -2.56 11.54 -4.84
N ALA A 33 -1.79 10.65 -5.46
CA ALA A 33 -2.33 9.48 -6.15
C ALA A 33 -2.99 8.48 -5.19
N LEU A 34 -2.35 8.20 -4.05
CA LEU A 34 -2.91 7.31 -3.02
C LEU A 34 -4.16 7.92 -2.36
N ASP A 35 -4.16 9.24 -2.07
CA ASP A 35 -5.33 9.93 -1.52
C ASP A 35 -6.51 9.91 -2.51
N ALA A 36 -6.23 10.09 -3.80
CA ALA A 36 -7.23 9.98 -4.86
C ALA A 36 -7.79 8.56 -4.95
N LEU A 37 -6.94 7.53 -4.91
CA LEU A 37 -7.37 6.14 -4.94
C LEU A 37 -8.16 5.75 -3.69
N ALA A 38 -7.78 6.24 -2.51
CA ALA A 38 -8.52 6.03 -1.27
C ALA A 38 -9.92 6.64 -1.37
N SER A 39 -10.00 7.86 -1.90
CA SER A 39 -11.28 8.53 -2.13
C SER A 39 -12.14 7.77 -3.14
N LEU A 40 -11.58 7.35 -4.28
CA LEU A 40 -12.33 6.65 -5.33
C LEU A 40 -12.80 5.25 -4.88
N SER A 41 -12.01 4.57 -4.03
CA SER A 41 -12.35 3.24 -3.51
C SER A 41 -13.33 3.26 -2.34
N ALA A 42 -13.57 4.40 -1.70
CA ALA A 42 -14.45 4.49 -0.52
C ALA A 42 -15.94 4.23 -0.82
N PHE A 43 -16.43 4.56 -2.02
CA PHE A 43 -17.87 4.74 -2.25
C PHE A 43 -18.63 3.50 -2.74
N GLU A 44 -18.26 2.92 -3.89
CA GLU A 44 -19.09 1.89 -4.55
C GLU A 44 -18.35 0.57 -4.75
N TRP A 45 -19.09 -0.53 -4.57
CA TRP A 45 -18.60 -1.91 -4.76
C TRP A 45 -18.02 -2.14 -6.16
N VAL A 46 -18.72 -1.66 -7.20
CA VAL A 46 -18.27 -1.77 -8.60
C VAL A 46 -16.99 -0.97 -8.85
N ALA A 47 -16.85 0.20 -8.21
CA ALA A 47 -15.64 1.01 -8.31
C ALA A 47 -14.46 0.29 -7.64
N ARG A 48 -14.65 -0.29 -6.45
CA ARG A 48 -13.63 -1.09 -5.75
C ARG A 48 -13.15 -2.26 -6.60
N GLU A 49 -14.06 -3.00 -7.20
CA GLU A 49 -13.68 -4.13 -8.07
C GLU A 49 -12.89 -3.68 -9.29
N ARG A 50 -13.34 -2.61 -9.97
CA ARG A 50 -12.61 -2.03 -11.12
C ARG A 50 -11.23 -1.51 -10.75
N ILE A 51 -11.14 -0.82 -9.61
CA ILE A 51 -9.87 -0.30 -9.10
C ILE A 51 -8.93 -1.47 -8.80
N ALA A 52 -9.37 -2.48 -8.05
CA ALA A 52 -8.55 -3.65 -7.71
C ALA A 52 -8.04 -4.41 -8.94
N ARG A 53 -8.86 -4.50 -10.01
CA ARG A 53 -8.48 -5.12 -11.29
C ARG A 53 -7.59 -4.24 -12.17
N THR A 54 -7.30 -3.00 -11.78
CA THR A 54 -6.37 -2.14 -12.52
C THR A 54 -4.98 -2.80 -12.51
N PRO A 55 -4.37 -3.03 -13.69
CA PRO A 55 -3.08 -3.70 -13.76
C PRO A 55 -2.05 -3.05 -12.84
N ARG A 56 -1.31 -3.88 -12.11
CA ARG A 56 -0.21 -3.49 -11.20
C ARG A 56 -0.63 -2.72 -9.94
N LEU A 57 -1.89 -2.36 -9.75
CA LEU A 57 -2.31 -1.59 -8.55
C LEU A 57 -2.00 -2.35 -7.26
N VAL A 58 -2.58 -3.53 -7.08
CA VAL A 58 -2.37 -4.33 -5.85
C VAL A 58 -0.88 -4.62 -5.60
N PRO A 59 -0.10 -5.12 -6.59
CA PRO A 59 1.35 -5.26 -6.42
C PRO A 59 2.06 -3.95 -6.03
N ALA A 60 1.66 -2.80 -6.57
CA ALA A 60 2.27 -1.51 -6.25
C ALA A 60 1.97 -1.08 -4.80
N LEU A 61 0.72 -1.21 -4.36
CA LEU A 61 0.32 -0.92 -2.97
C LEU A 61 1.07 -1.82 -1.99
N MET A 62 1.16 -3.12 -2.28
CA MET A 62 1.91 -4.08 -1.46
C MET A 62 3.41 -3.78 -1.46
N GLY A 63 3.96 -3.32 -2.59
CA GLY A 63 5.34 -2.86 -2.68
C GLY A 63 5.63 -1.64 -1.79
N VAL A 64 4.68 -0.72 -1.65
CA VAL A 64 4.78 0.42 -0.71
C VAL A 64 4.81 -0.07 0.73
N VAL A 65 3.91 -0.98 1.10
CA VAL A 65 3.86 -1.58 2.46
C VAL A 65 5.17 -2.31 2.75
N ALA A 66 5.61 -3.19 1.85
CA ALA A 66 6.84 -3.96 2.01
C ALA A 66 8.08 -3.05 2.16
N ALA A 67 8.15 -1.96 1.38
CA ALA A 67 9.23 -0.98 1.51
C ALA A 67 9.22 -0.27 2.86
N ALA A 68 8.04 0.08 3.38
CA ALA A 68 7.92 0.69 4.71
C ALA A 68 8.34 -0.28 5.83
N VAL A 69 7.96 -1.55 5.73
CA VAL A 69 8.41 -2.63 6.65
C VAL A 69 9.93 -2.75 6.62
N ALA A 70 10.53 -2.83 5.43
CA ALA A 70 11.97 -2.96 5.27
C ALA A 70 12.78 -1.80 5.90
N LEU A 71 12.23 -0.57 5.87
CA LEU A 71 12.86 0.59 6.49
C LEU A 71 12.84 0.53 8.03
N ARG A 72 11.82 -0.10 8.62
CA ARG A 72 11.63 -0.16 10.08
C ARG A 72 12.20 -1.40 10.74
N ALA A 73 12.22 -2.52 10.03
CA ALA A 73 12.72 -3.79 10.52
C ALA A 73 13.72 -4.39 9.51
N PRO A 74 14.88 -3.73 9.31
CA PRO A 74 15.90 -4.20 8.37
C PRO A 74 16.42 -5.60 8.73
N GLU A 75 16.39 -5.94 10.03
CA GLU A 75 16.89 -7.19 10.60
C GLU A 75 16.01 -8.40 10.26
N LEU A 76 14.75 -8.16 9.92
CA LEU A 76 13.85 -9.19 9.39
C LEU A 76 14.20 -9.55 7.93
N LEU A 77 15.07 -8.76 7.27
CA LEU A 77 15.51 -8.97 5.90
C LEU A 77 17.03 -9.25 5.78
N CYS A 78 17.85 -8.84 6.76
CA CYS A 78 19.30 -9.09 6.79
C CYS A 78 19.79 -9.38 8.22
N TYR A 79 20.49 -10.49 8.40
CA TYR A 79 21.18 -10.86 9.64
C TYR A 79 22.42 -9.96 9.85
N GLY A 80 22.41 -9.13 10.88
CA GLY A 80 23.62 -8.51 11.45
C GLY A 80 24.15 -7.26 10.75
N ALA A 81 23.63 -6.08 11.11
CA ALA A 81 24.39 -4.83 11.03
C ALA A 81 23.86 -3.81 12.03
N ASN A 82 24.63 -3.56 13.10
CA ASN A 82 24.44 -2.42 13.99
C ASN A 82 24.70 -1.14 13.19
N VAL A 83 23.65 -0.45 12.75
CA VAL A 83 23.77 0.83 12.04
C VAL A 83 23.03 1.90 12.85
N SER A 84 23.79 2.88 13.34
CA SER A 84 23.27 4.09 13.98
C SER A 84 22.22 4.77 13.09
N PRO A 85 21.13 5.34 13.63
CA PRO A 85 20.11 6.00 12.80
C PRO A 85 20.70 7.27 12.19
N GLU A 86 21.02 7.23 10.89
CA GLU A 86 21.31 8.45 10.14
C GLU A 86 20.01 9.28 10.01
N PRO A 87 20.05 10.62 10.14
CA PRO A 87 18.85 11.46 10.04
C PRO A 87 18.08 11.30 8.71
N ARG A 88 18.79 10.92 7.64
CA ARG A 88 18.18 10.57 6.34
C ARG A 88 17.30 9.31 6.44
N ARG A 89 17.69 8.33 7.24
CA ARG A 89 16.95 7.07 7.44
C ARG A 89 15.65 7.29 8.20
N GLU A 90 15.68 8.13 9.23
CA GLU A 90 14.48 8.52 9.99
C GLU A 90 13.48 9.28 9.10
N GLN A 91 13.97 10.22 8.29
CA GLN A 91 13.14 10.93 7.31
C GLN A 91 12.51 9.97 6.29
N MET A 92 13.29 9.04 5.74
CA MET A 92 12.79 8.02 4.82
C MET A 92 11.77 7.10 5.48
N ALA A 93 11.97 6.71 6.75
CA ALA A 93 11.03 5.90 7.50
C ALA A 93 9.70 6.64 7.78
N ALA A 94 9.75 7.95 8.00
CA ALA A 94 8.56 8.79 8.14
C ALA A 94 7.79 8.89 6.82
N ILE A 95 8.48 9.12 5.71
CA ILE A 95 7.87 9.11 4.36
C ILE A 95 7.25 7.75 4.07
N GLY A 96 8.01 6.66 4.31
CA GLY A 96 7.55 5.29 4.11
C GLY A 96 6.29 4.98 4.91
N ALA A 97 6.24 5.34 6.19
CA ALA A 97 5.05 5.15 7.02
C ALA A 97 3.85 5.97 6.54
N SER A 98 4.08 7.21 6.08
CA SER A 98 3.02 8.07 5.53
C SER A 98 2.41 7.51 4.24
N LEU A 99 3.24 6.93 3.36
CA LEU A 99 2.79 6.27 2.15
C LEU A 99 2.12 4.92 2.45
N SER A 100 2.69 4.13 3.37
CA SER A 100 2.16 2.84 3.83
C SER A 100 0.76 3.00 4.43
N ALA A 101 0.52 4.00 5.28
CA ALA A 101 -0.79 4.24 5.87
C ALA A 101 -1.87 4.52 4.81
N ARG A 102 -1.53 5.29 3.77
CA ARG A 102 -2.46 5.56 2.66
C ARG A 102 -2.68 4.33 1.79
N ALA A 103 -1.61 3.59 1.49
CA ALA A 103 -1.72 2.34 0.75
C ALA A 103 -2.60 1.33 1.51
N ALA A 104 -2.43 1.21 2.82
CA ALA A 104 -3.25 0.37 3.69
C ALA A 104 -4.73 0.77 3.65
N LEU A 105 -5.04 2.07 3.65
CA LEU A 105 -6.42 2.54 3.52
C LEU A 105 -7.04 2.16 2.17
N VAL A 106 -6.29 2.29 1.07
CA VAL A 106 -6.76 1.81 -0.25
C VAL A 106 -7.00 0.30 -0.18
N LEU A 107 -6.05 -0.47 0.35
CA LEU A 107 -6.16 -1.93 0.48
C LEU A 107 -7.37 -2.36 1.31
N LEU A 108 -7.67 -1.65 2.41
CA LEU A 108 -8.87 -1.90 3.21
C LEU A 108 -10.15 -1.69 2.42
N ASN A 109 -10.28 -0.53 1.76
CA ASN A 109 -11.44 -0.25 0.92
C ASN A 109 -11.63 -1.32 -0.18
N LEU A 110 -10.53 -1.85 -0.73
CA LEU A 110 -10.59 -2.91 -1.72
C LEU A 110 -10.99 -4.26 -1.09
N ALA A 111 -10.50 -4.58 0.10
CA ALA A 111 -10.74 -5.84 0.80
C ALA A 111 -12.19 -5.99 1.27
N GLU A 112 -12.85 -4.90 1.64
CA GLU A 112 -14.28 -4.87 1.98
C GLU A 112 -15.20 -5.38 0.84
N ASN A 113 -14.71 -5.48 -0.40
CA ASN A 113 -15.42 -6.18 -1.47
C ASN A 113 -14.90 -7.63 -1.60
N PRO A 114 -15.70 -8.66 -1.26
CA PRO A 114 -15.31 -10.07 -1.30
C PRO A 114 -14.81 -10.56 -2.67
N HIS A 115 -15.26 -9.94 -3.78
CA HIS A 115 -14.78 -10.29 -5.13
C HIS A 115 -13.28 -9.98 -5.31
N ASN A 116 -12.72 -9.10 -4.50
CA ASN A 116 -11.30 -8.73 -4.54
C ASN A 116 -10.42 -9.64 -3.69
N ARG A 117 -10.99 -10.53 -2.85
CA ARG A 117 -10.25 -11.38 -1.91
C ARG A 117 -9.14 -12.18 -2.62
N GLN A 118 -9.45 -12.79 -3.75
CA GLN A 118 -8.48 -13.57 -4.55
C GLN A 118 -7.30 -12.75 -5.07
N LEU A 119 -7.46 -11.43 -5.25
CA LEU A 119 -6.37 -10.55 -5.70
C LEU A 119 -5.42 -10.19 -4.55
N LEU A 120 -5.89 -10.23 -3.31
CA LEU A 120 -5.17 -9.80 -2.12
C LEU A 120 -4.50 -10.97 -1.38
N LEU A 121 -5.13 -12.16 -1.38
CA LEU A 121 -4.62 -13.37 -0.71
C LEU A 121 -3.15 -13.72 -1.03
N PRO A 122 -2.64 -13.59 -2.28
CA PRO A 122 -1.23 -13.87 -2.56
C PRO A 122 -0.23 -12.99 -1.78
N TYR A 123 -0.69 -11.90 -1.19
CA TYR A 123 0.11 -10.92 -0.44
C TYR A 123 -0.10 -10.99 1.08
N GLU A 124 -0.79 -12.02 1.58
CA GLU A 124 -1.11 -12.18 3.00
C GLU A 124 0.11 -12.03 3.92
N SER A 125 1.25 -12.63 3.54
CA SER A 125 2.49 -12.53 4.34
C SER A 125 2.96 -11.08 4.52
N ILE A 126 2.90 -10.25 3.46
CA ILE A 126 3.27 -8.83 3.52
C ILE A 126 2.30 -8.07 4.43
N LEU A 127 1.01 -8.39 4.36
CA LEU A 127 0.00 -7.80 5.24
C LEU A 127 0.25 -8.16 6.72
N VAL A 128 0.58 -9.42 7.02
CA VAL A 128 0.92 -9.88 8.38
C VAL A 128 2.16 -9.15 8.91
N TYR A 129 3.25 -9.14 8.13
CA TYR A 129 4.46 -8.43 8.55
C TYR A 129 4.22 -6.93 8.71
N GLY A 130 3.47 -6.31 7.81
CA GLY A 130 3.08 -4.91 7.90
C GLY A 130 2.25 -4.61 9.15
N ALA A 131 1.25 -5.45 9.45
CA ALA A 131 0.42 -5.33 10.65
C ALA A 131 1.23 -5.41 11.95
N MET A 132 2.26 -6.26 11.99
CA MET A 132 3.11 -6.45 13.17
C MET A 132 4.17 -5.35 13.35
N THR A 133 4.63 -4.71 12.26
CA THR A 133 5.82 -3.84 12.29
C THR A 133 5.53 -2.36 12.05
N ASP A 134 4.50 -2.03 11.28
CA ASP A 134 4.15 -0.64 10.97
C ASP A 134 3.26 -0.05 12.05
N LYS A 135 3.82 0.85 12.87
CA LYS A 135 3.08 1.52 13.95
C LYS A 135 1.96 2.46 13.46
N VAL A 136 1.97 2.86 12.19
CA VAL A 136 1.01 3.82 11.63
C VAL A 136 -0.05 3.08 10.81
N ALA A 137 0.37 2.19 9.92
CA ALA A 137 -0.53 1.44 9.05
C ALA A 137 -1.04 0.13 9.67
N GLY A 138 -0.42 -0.35 10.75
CA GLY A 138 -0.56 -1.73 11.20
C GLY A 138 -1.98 -2.14 11.60
N SER A 139 -2.74 -1.25 12.26
CA SER A 139 -4.14 -1.53 12.59
C SER A 139 -5.01 -1.64 11.34
N THR A 140 -4.82 -0.75 10.35
CA THR A 140 -5.52 -0.82 9.07
C THR A 140 -5.17 -2.10 8.32
N LEU A 141 -3.89 -2.50 8.29
CA LEU A 141 -3.45 -3.74 7.67
C LEU A 141 -4.02 -4.99 8.38
N ALA A 142 -4.17 -4.94 9.71
CA ALA A 142 -4.85 -5.99 10.46
C ALA A 142 -6.34 -6.06 10.09
N SER A 143 -7.01 -4.92 9.87
CA SER A 143 -8.39 -4.92 9.34
C SER A 143 -8.46 -5.51 7.93
N VAL A 144 -7.48 -5.27 7.06
CA VAL A 144 -7.41 -5.96 5.76
C VAL A 144 -7.39 -7.47 5.96
N LEU A 145 -6.53 -7.98 6.85
CA LEU A 145 -6.46 -9.41 7.15
C LEU A 145 -7.78 -9.96 7.72
N GLN A 146 -8.48 -9.18 8.54
CA GLN A 146 -9.79 -9.56 9.06
C GLN A 146 -10.82 -9.73 7.93
N GLU A 147 -10.89 -8.79 6.98
CA GLU A 147 -11.76 -8.90 5.81
C GLU A 147 -11.39 -10.11 4.93
N LEU A 148 -10.10 -10.43 4.83
CA LEU A 148 -9.63 -11.62 4.09
C LEU A 148 -9.87 -12.93 4.85
N ALA A 149 -10.18 -12.89 6.13
CA ALA A 149 -10.50 -14.06 6.96
C ALA A 149 -12.01 -14.25 7.15
N ALA A 150 -12.81 -13.20 6.96
CA ALA A 150 -14.26 -13.28 7.01
C ALA A 150 -14.79 -14.07 5.81
N ASP A 151 -15.52 -15.15 6.10
CA ASP A 151 -16.15 -16.05 5.12
C ASP A 151 -17.51 -15.53 4.63
#